data_AF-A0A357FVU5-F1
#
_entry.id   AF-A0A357FVU5-F1
#
_cell.length_a   1.000
_cell.length_b   1.000
_cell.length_c   1.000
_cell.angle_alpha   90.00
_cell.angle_beta   90.00
_cell.angle_gamma   90.00
#
_symmetry.space_group_name_H-M   'P 1'
#
loop_
_entity.id
_entity.type
_entity.pdbx_description
1 polymer ?
#
loop_
_entity_poly.entity_id
_entity_poly.type
_entity_poly.pdbx_seq_one_letter_code
_entity_poly.pdbx_strand_id
1 'polypeptide(L)' 'ETITVQELANRMAEPGGEVVKTLMKLGVMATITQVIDADTAELVIGEFGHT' A
#
# COMPACT_ATOMS: atom_id res chain seq x y z
N GLU A 1 -6.19 -9.07 -8.67
CA GLU A 1 -7.31 -8.38 -8.00
C GLU A 1 -6.82 -7.00 -7.56
N THR A 2 -7.67 -5.97 -7.58
CA THR A 2 -7.26 -4.59 -7.29
C THR A 2 -7.78 -4.14 -5.93
N ILE A 3 -6.96 -3.48 -5.13
CA ILE A 3 -7.31 -2.96 -3.80
C ILE A 3 -6.95 -1.48 -3.71
N THR A 4 -7.74 -0.69 -2.98
CA THR A 4 -7.35 0.70 -2.72
C THR A 4 -6.25 0.76 -1.67
N VAL A 5 -5.35 1.75 -1.77
CA VAL A 5 -4.31 1.97 -0.75
C VAL A 5 -4.94 2.17 0.63
N GLN A 6 -6.11 2.80 0.70
CA GLN A 6 -6.89 2.95 1.93
C GLN A 6 -7.36 1.61 2.51
N GLU A 7 -7.90 0.70 1.71
CA GLU A 7 -8.31 -0.63 2.18
C GLU A 7 -7.12 -1.48 2.60
N LEU A 8 -6.02 -1.43 1.83
CA LEU A 8 -4.78 -2.10 2.17
C LEU A 8 -4.26 -1.66 3.55
N ALA A 9 -4.17 -0.34 3.76
CA ALA A 9 -3.74 0.24 5.01
C ALA A 9 -4.64 -0.18 6.19
N ASN A 10 -5.96 -0.19 5.96
CA ASN A 10 -6.93 -0.62 6.96
C ASN A 10 -6.75 -2.10 7.34
N ARG A 11 -6.47 -2.96 6.36
CA ARG A 11 -6.19 -4.39 6.58
C ARG A 11 -4.87 -4.63 7.31
N MET A 12 -3.87 -3.80 7.07
CA MET A 12 -2.58 -3.83 7.77
C MET A 12 -2.65 -3.19 9.17
N ALA A 13 -3.77 -2.54 9.52
CA ALA A 13 -3.90 -1.68 10.70
C ALA A 13 -2.84 -0.56 10.74
N GLU A 14 -2.36 -0.14 9.57
CA GLU A 14 -1.29 0.84 9.41
C GLU A 14 -1.87 2.18 8.88
N PRO A 15 -1.21 3.31 9.16
CA PRO A 15 -1.64 4.60 8.64
C PRO A 15 -1.45 4.63 7.11
N GLY A 16 -2.52 4.91 6.36
CA GLY A 16 -2.45 5.01 4.89
C GLY A 16 -1.42 6.03 4.39
N GLY A 17 -1.08 7.04 5.19
CA GLY A 17 0.01 7.98 4.88
C GLY A 17 1.39 7.33 4.85
N GLU A 18 1.65 6.34 5.71
CA GLU A 18 2.90 5.58 5.70
C GLU A 18 2.91 4.60 4.51
N VAL A 19 1.79 3.95 4.21
CA VAL A 19 1.65 3.08 3.02
C VAL A 19 1.93 3.85 1.73
N VAL A 20 1.38 5.08 1.60
CA VAL A 20 1.66 5.98 0.47
C VAL A 20 3.13 6.39 0.42
N LYS A 21 3.77 6.70 1.56
CA LYS A 21 5.21 7.01 1.59
C LYS A 21 6.05 5.83 1.11
N THR A 22 5.72 4.61 1.51
CA THR A 22 6.45 3.41 1.09
C THR A 22 6.27 3.16 -0.40
N LEU A 23 5.04 3.31 -0.92
CA LEU A 23 4.77 3.29 -2.37
C LEU A 23 5.63 4.32 -3.12
N MET A 24 5.71 5.55 -2.60
CA MET A 24 6.56 6.60 -3.19
C MET A 24 8.05 6.26 -3.15
N LYS A 25 8.54 5.62 -2.07
CA LYS A 25 9.93 5.14 -1.98
C LYS A 25 10.23 4.04 -2.99
N LEU A 26 9.25 3.18 -3.30
CA LEU A 26 9.33 2.13 -4.32
C LEU A 26 9.19 2.68 -5.75
N GLY A 27 9.05 3.99 -5.93
CA GLY A 27 8.87 4.62 -7.24
C GLY A 27 7.44 4.55 -7.78
N VAL A 28 6.49 4.08 -6.97
CA VAL A 28 5.07 3.99 -7.32
C VAL A 28 4.35 5.21 -6.75
N MET A 29 4.02 6.15 -7.62
CA MET A 29 3.20 7.30 -7.26
C MET A 29 1.74 6.85 -7.11
N ALA A 30 1.28 6.72 -5.88
CA ALA A 30 -0.09 6.39 -5.56
C ALA A 30 -0.65 7.30 -4.47
N THR A 31 -1.95 7.60 -4.54
CA THR A 31 -2.67 8.33 -3.49
C THR A 31 -3.48 7.36 -2.62
N ILE A 32 -3.94 7.81 -1.44
CA ILE A 32 -4.71 6.98 -0.50
C ILE A 32 -5.98 6.39 -1.12
N THR A 33 -6.61 7.10 -2.05
CA THR A 33 -7.82 6.66 -2.76
C THR A 33 -7.51 5.99 -4.10
N GLN A 34 -6.22 5.86 -4.46
CA GLN A 34 -5.83 5.20 -5.69
C GLN A 34 -6.00 3.68 -5.54
N VAL A 35 -6.51 3.09 -6.61
CA VAL A 35 -6.58 1.64 -6.76
C VAL A 35 -5.22 1.13 -7.24
N ILE A 36 -4.68 0.14 -6.55
CA ILE A 36 -3.43 -0.55 -6.90
C ILE A 36 -3.69 -2.04 -7.06
N ASP A 37 -2.90 -2.71 -7.88
CA ASP A 37 -2.97 -4.16 -8.00
C ASP A 37 -2.45 -4.85 -6.73
N ALA A 38 -3.00 -6.04 -6.46
CA ALA A 38 -2.62 -6.87 -5.32
C ALA A 38 -1.10 -7.15 -5.30
N ASP A 39 -0.46 -7.40 -6.44
CA ASP A 39 1.00 -7.58 -6.51
C ASP A 39 1.78 -6.36 -6.00
N THR A 40 1.29 -5.15 -6.29
CA THR A 40 1.90 -3.90 -5.80
C THR A 40 1.63 -3.72 -4.31
N ALA A 41 0.42 -4.06 -3.87
CA ALA A 41 0.04 -4.03 -2.47
C ALA A 41 0.90 -5.01 -1.64
N GLU A 42 1.14 -6.22 -2.12
CA GLU A 42 1.97 -7.23 -1.47
C GLU A 42 3.43 -6.79 -1.31
N LEU A 43 3.99 -6.11 -2.33
CA LEU A 43 5.32 -5.51 -2.21
C LEU A 43 5.41 -4.51 -1.06
N VAL A 44 4.38 -3.68 -0.89
CA VAL A 44 4.32 -2.72 0.21
C VAL A 44 4.13 -3.44 1.53
N ILE A 45 3.20 -4.38 1.62
CA ILE A 45 2.96 -5.22 2.82
C ILE A 45 4.28 -5.87 3.29
N GLY A 46 5.05 -6.44 2.37
CA GLY A 46 6.35 -7.05 2.64
C GLY A 46 7.38 -6.08 3.21
N GLU A 47 7.43 -4.83 2.71
CA GLU A 47 8.31 -3.78 3.25
C GLU A 47 7.94 -3.37 4.68
N PHE A 48 6.66 -3.48 5.07
CA PHE A 48 6.22 -3.24 6.44
C PHE A 48 6.46 -4.43 7.38
N GLY A 49 6.97 -5.56 6.89
CA GLY A 49 7.23 -6.75 7.70
C GLY A 49 5.97 -7.53 8.09
N HIS A 50 4.85 -7.27 7.41
CA HIS A 50 3.67 -8.13 7.48
C HIS A 50 3.87 -9.27 6.47
N THR A 51 4.01 -10.51 6.95
CA THR A 51 4.05 -11.74 6.13
C THR A 51 2.71 -12.43 6.11
#